data_AF-A0A7X6CI97-F1
#
_entry.id   AF-A0A7X6CI97-F1
#
_cell.length_a   1.000
_cell.length_b   1.000
_cell.length_c   1.000
_cell.angle_alpha   90.00
_cell.angle_beta   90.00
_cell.angle_gamma   90.00
#
_symmetry.space_group_name_H-M   'P 1'
#
loop_
_entity.id
_entity.type
_entity.pdbx_description
1 polymer ?
#
loop_
_entity_poly.entity_id
_entity_poly.type
_entity_poly.pdbx_seq_one_letter_code
_entity_poly.pdbx_strand_id
1 'polypeptide(L)'
;MTVFQTNVNDFARLRFIGGSFFPWDIATGSSKNVMNFFNRDAGNVMTLSPNSNLRISGTLTQGSSRKLKDGISDLSSNEAVEVLNGLNPVKYHYKADTEKARHIGFIAEDVPMLVATPDRKGLSPMDIVGVLTKVVQEQQQTIMTLVQEVKLLKEKCRELVDLKNRADPRSNPIFSD
;
A
#
# COMPACT_ATOMS: atom_id res chain seq x y z
N MET A 1 41.48 -6.33 0.13
CA MET A 1 41.48 -6.29 1.61
C MET A 1 40.27 -7.08 2.08
N THR A 2 40.48 -8.13 2.88
CA THR A 2 39.41 -8.90 3.52
C THR A 2 39.39 -8.53 5.00
N VAL A 3 38.23 -8.19 5.57
CA VAL A 3 38.11 -7.85 6.99
C VAL A 3 37.50 -9.04 7.72
N PHE A 4 38.25 -9.62 8.65
CA PHE A 4 37.82 -10.73 9.51
C PHE A 4 37.85 -10.29 10.97
N GLN A 5 36.89 -10.76 11.76
CA GLN A 5 36.88 -10.63 13.22
C GLN A 5 36.64 -12.02 13.81
N THR A 6 37.45 -12.42 14.78
CA THR A 6 37.40 -13.76 15.39
C THR A 6 36.69 -13.79 16.73
N ASN A 7 36.33 -12.63 17.27
CA ASN A 7 35.60 -12.52 18.53
C ASN A 7 34.13 -12.92 18.36
N VAL A 8 33.67 -13.83 19.22
CA VAL A 8 32.26 -14.23 19.30
C VAL A 8 31.43 -13.02 19.73
N ASN A 9 30.27 -12.84 19.10
CA ASN A 9 29.35 -11.70 19.33
C ASN A 9 29.89 -10.31 18.97
N ASP A 10 30.94 -10.24 18.17
CA ASP A 10 31.42 -8.99 17.58
C ASP A 10 31.12 -8.94 16.07
N PHE A 11 31.41 -7.80 15.46
CA PHE A 11 31.28 -7.55 14.04
C PHE A 11 32.64 -7.20 13.42
N ALA A 12 32.96 -7.86 12.30
CA ALA A 12 33.97 -7.40 11.37
C ALA A 12 33.48 -6.11 10.73
N ARG A 13 34.30 -5.06 10.73
CA ARG A 13 33.84 -3.70 10.40
C ARG A 13 34.85 -2.92 9.55
N LEU A 14 34.32 -2.24 8.54
CA LEU A 14 35.02 -1.19 7.80
C LEU A 14 34.51 0.17 8.27
N ARG A 15 35.40 0.99 8.81
CA ARG A 15 35.09 2.29 9.40
C ARG A 15 35.40 3.45 8.46
N PHE A 16 34.44 4.35 8.31
CA PHE A 16 34.54 5.59 7.55
C PHE A 16 34.45 6.79 8.52
N ILE A 17 35.39 7.73 8.39
CA ILE A 17 35.46 8.93 9.22
C ILE A 17 35.54 10.15 8.30
N GLY A 18 34.59 11.08 8.41
CA GLY A 18 34.61 12.35 7.71
C GLY A 18 34.86 13.48 8.70
N GLY A 19 36.08 14.04 8.75
CA GLY A 19 36.39 15.17 9.64
C GLY A 19 36.07 14.90 11.11
N SER A 20 35.32 15.81 11.75
CA SER A 20 34.88 15.72 13.15
C SER A 20 33.56 14.97 13.36
N PHE A 21 32.97 14.39 12.30
CA PHE A 21 31.73 13.61 12.42
C PHE A 21 31.99 12.25 13.07
N PHE A 22 30.96 11.71 13.72
CA PHE A 22 31.02 10.35 14.25
C PHE A 22 31.24 9.32 13.14
N PRO A 23 32.01 8.25 13.43
CA PRO A 23 32.32 7.24 12.44
C PRO A 23 31.06 6.50 11.99
N TRP A 24 31.07 6.11 10.72
CA TRP A 24 30.15 5.15 10.14
C TRP A 24 30.85 3.81 9.98
N ASP A 25 30.17 2.72 10.33
CA ASP A 25 30.69 1.37 10.17
C ASP A 25 29.80 0.59 9.19
N ILE A 26 30.41 -0.04 8.18
CA ILE A 26 29.79 -1.16 7.46
C ILE A 26 30.29 -2.43 8.13
N ALA A 27 29.39 -3.22 8.71
CA ALA A 27 29.76 -4.28 9.62
C ALA A 27 28.97 -5.57 9.37
N THR A 28 29.64 -6.72 9.48
CA THR A 28 29.00 -8.05 9.41
C THR A 28 29.43 -8.93 10.57
N GLY A 29 28.52 -9.76 11.06
CA GLY A 29 28.77 -10.62 12.23
C GLY A 29 27.53 -10.82 13.09
N SER A 30 27.75 -11.07 14.40
CA SER A 30 26.77 -11.57 15.39
C SER A 30 26.25 -12.99 15.12
N SER A 31 25.49 -13.53 16.09
CA SER A 31 24.79 -14.82 15.97
C SER A 31 23.77 -14.86 14.82
N LYS A 32 23.37 -13.70 14.29
CA LYS A 32 22.40 -13.58 13.18
C LYS A 32 23.05 -13.42 11.80
N ASN A 33 24.38 -13.30 11.73
CA ASN A 33 25.15 -13.12 10.50
C ASN A 33 24.58 -12.03 9.55
N VAL A 34 24.26 -10.86 10.11
CA VAL A 34 23.66 -9.75 9.34
C VAL A 34 24.73 -8.85 8.73
N MET A 35 24.34 -8.03 7.75
CA MET A 35 25.11 -6.89 7.28
C MET A 35 24.45 -5.60 7.76
N ASN A 36 25.19 -4.74 8.46
CA ASN A 36 24.71 -3.49 9.03
C ASN A 36 25.45 -2.30 8.44
N PHE A 37 24.70 -1.21 8.23
CA PHE A 37 25.24 0.13 8.22
C PHE A 37 24.94 0.74 9.58
N PHE A 38 26.00 1.06 10.31
CA PHE A 38 25.96 1.48 11.69
C PHE A 38 26.44 2.92 11.83
N ASN A 39 25.71 3.70 12.61
CA ASN A 39 26.08 5.02 13.07
C ASN A 39 26.17 4.99 14.61
N ARG A 40 27.18 5.63 15.18
CA ARG A 40 27.42 5.59 16.64
C ARG A 40 26.22 6.04 17.47
N ASP A 41 25.52 7.08 17.04
CA ASP A 41 24.43 7.68 17.82
C ASP A 41 23.09 6.99 17.54
N ALA A 42 22.87 6.57 16.30
CA ALA A 42 21.60 5.97 15.87
C ALA A 42 21.59 4.42 15.91
N GLY A 43 22.73 3.78 16.14
CA GLY A 43 22.88 2.33 16.05
C GLY A 43 22.85 1.82 14.61
N ASN A 44 22.25 0.64 14.39
CA ASN A 44 22.04 0.11 13.05
C ASN A 44 20.96 0.93 12.33
N VAL A 45 21.35 1.73 11.34
CA VAL A 45 20.42 2.55 10.55
C VAL A 45 19.87 1.79 9.35
N MET A 46 20.60 0.77 8.90
CA MET A 46 20.16 -0.19 7.89
C MET A 46 20.73 -1.58 8.22
N THR A 47 19.91 -2.61 8.10
CA THR A 47 20.28 -4.02 8.33
C THR A 47 19.76 -4.86 7.18
N LEU A 48 20.65 -5.61 6.51
CA LEU A 48 20.32 -6.66 5.57
C LEU A 48 20.54 -8.03 6.25
N SER A 49 19.47 -8.81 6.34
CA SER A 49 19.49 -10.14 6.93
C SER A 49 19.79 -11.22 5.88
N PRO A 50 20.36 -12.38 6.26
CA PRO A 50 20.63 -13.50 5.34
C PRO A 50 19.42 -14.02 4.58
N ASN A 51 18.21 -13.84 5.11
CA ASN A 51 16.94 -14.19 4.46
C ASN A 51 16.43 -13.09 3.51
N SER A 52 17.30 -12.19 3.06
CA SER A 52 17.02 -11.10 2.13
C SER A 52 16.09 -10.00 2.66
N ASN A 53 15.81 -9.96 3.95
CA ASN A 53 15.05 -8.88 4.55
C ASN A 53 15.93 -7.64 4.75
N LEU A 54 15.46 -6.50 4.23
CA LEU A 54 16.02 -5.19 4.50
C LEU A 54 15.20 -4.48 5.58
N ARG A 55 15.86 -4.02 6.63
CA ARG A 55 15.29 -3.12 7.63
C ARG A 55 16.02 -1.79 7.59
N ILE A 56 15.28 -0.69 7.60
CA ILE A 56 15.78 0.66 7.85
C ILE A 56 15.16 1.20 9.13
N SER A 57 15.90 2.00 9.88
CA SER A 57 15.40 2.60 11.13
C SER A 57 14.57 3.87 10.88
N GLY A 58 14.65 4.44 9.68
CA GLY A 58 13.92 5.64 9.26
C GLY A 58 12.88 5.39 8.17
N THR A 59 12.62 6.42 7.35
CA THR A 59 11.63 6.39 6.26
C THR A 59 12.28 5.98 4.94
N LEU A 60 11.61 5.11 4.18
CA LEU A 60 11.96 4.84 2.77
C LEU A 60 11.27 5.90 1.90
N THR A 61 12.05 6.81 1.32
CA THR A 61 11.54 7.80 0.36
C THR A 61 12.00 7.42 -1.05
N GLN A 62 11.06 7.24 -1.97
CA GLN A 62 11.34 6.92 -3.37
C GLN A 62 11.33 8.21 -4.22
N GLY A 63 12.27 8.33 -5.16
CA GLY A 63 12.33 9.48 -6.07
C GLY A 63 11.07 9.57 -6.92
N SER A 64 10.25 10.61 -6.71
CA SER A 64 9.01 10.82 -7.44
C SER A 64 8.88 12.29 -7.84
N SER A 65 9.55 12.66 -8.93
CA SER A 65 9.53 14.02 -9.49
C SER A 65 9.23 13.96 -10.99
N ARG A 66 8.55 14.98 -11.52
CA ARG A 66 8.36 15.13 -12.97
C ARG A 66 9.68 15.21 -13.75
N LYS A 67 10.77 15.62 -13.10
CA LYS A 67 12.12 15.62 -13.71
C LYS A 67 12.72 14.21 -13.84
N LEU A 68 12.20 13.24 -13.09
CA LEU A 68 12.64 11.85 -13.07
C LEU A 68 11.70 10.92 -13.84
N LYS A 69 10.58 11.45 -14.35
CA LYS A 69 9.50 10.68 -14.98
C LYS A 69 9.20 11.27 -16.36
N ASP A 70 8.95 10.38 -17.31
CA ASP A 70 8.54 10.71 -18.68
C ASP A 70 7.28 9.90 -19.03
N GLY A 71 6.60 10.25 -20.12
CA GLY A 71 5.39 9.54 -20.57
C GLY A 71 4.25 9.56 -19.56
N ILE A 72 4.11 10.65 -18.80
CA ILE A 72 3.10 10.76 -17.73
C ILE A 72 1.70 10.90 -18.35
N SER A 73 0.85 9.89 -18.15
CA SER A 73 -0.57 9.89 -18.47
C SER A 73 -1.41 9.48 -17.26
N ASP A 74 -2.70 9.81 -17.29
CA ASP A 74 -3.63 9.41 -16.23
C ASP A 74 -3.92 7.90 -16.30
N LEU A 75 -4.01 7.26 -15.13
CA LEU A 75 -4.55 5.90 -15.00
C LEU A 75 -6.07 5.96 -15.12
N SER A 76 -6.63 5.27 -16.12
CA SER A 76 -8.08 5.27 -16.32
C SER A 76 -8.81 4.46 -15.24
N SER A 77 -10.07 4.79 -14.94
CA SER A 77 -10.86 4.05 -13.94
C SER A 77 -11.09 2.60 -14.35
N ASN A 78 -11.33 2.35 -15.65
CA ASN A 78 -11.53 0.99 -16.18
C ASN A 78 -10.27 0.13 -16.01
N GLU A 79 -9.10 0.67 -16.37
CA GLU A 79 -7.81 -0.01 -16.21
C GLU A 79 -7.50 -0.28 -14.74
N ALA A 80 -7.74 0.69 -13.85
CA ALA A 80 -7.54 0.50 -12.42
C ALA A 80 -8.46 -0.58 -11.82
N VAL A 81 -9.73 -0.62 -12.24
CA VAL A 81 -10.69 -1.65 -11.79
C VAL A 81 -10.32 -3.02 -12.33
N GLU A 82 -9.92 -3.13 -13.59
CA GLU A 82 -9.43 -4.39 -14.18
C GLU A 82 -8.23 -4.93 -13.41
N VAL A 83 -7.26 -4.07 -13.11
CA VAL A 83 -6.09 -4.47 -12.33
C VAL A 83 -6.48 -4.89 -10.91
N LEU A 84 -7.35 -4.13 -10.24
CA LEU A 84 -7.84 -4.48 -8.90
C LEU A 84 -8.55 -5.84 -8.89
N ASN A 85 -9.37 -6.14 -9.90
CA ASN A 85 -10.06 -7.43 -10.00
C ASN A 85 -9.08 -8.60 -10.15
N GLY A 86 -7.90 -8.36 -10.73
CA GLY A 86 -6.82 -9.33 -10.82
C GLY A 86 -5.93 -9.41 -9.57
N LEU A 87 -6.10 -8.53 -8.58
CA LEU A 87 -5.36 -8.61 -7.31
C LEU A 87 -5.99 -9.66 -6.41
N ASN A 88 -5.32 -10.80 -6.23
CA ASN A 88 -5.76 -11.89 -5.36
C ASN A 88 -4.87 -11.98 -4.10
N PRO A 89 -5.29 -11.43 -2.94
CA PRO A 89 -4.51 -11.51 -1.71
C PRO A 89 -4.40 -12.94 -1.19
N VAL A 90 -3.19 -13.36 -0.87
CA VAL A 90 -2.91 -14.68 -0.29
C VAL A 90 -2.16 -14.57 1.05
N LYS A 91 -2.19 -15.66 1.81
CA LYS A 91 -1.37 -15.82 3.02
C LYS A 91 -0.23 -16.76 2.71
N TYR A 92 0.99 -16.39 3.07
CA TYR A 92 2.17 -17.19 2.75
C TYR A 92 3.26 -17.08 3.82
N HIS A 93 4.27 -17.94 3.69
CA HIS A 93 5.51 -17.91 4.46
C HIS A 93 6.67 -17.93 3.47
N TYR A 94 7.74 -17.17 3.75
CA TYR A 94 8.94 -17.27 2.93
C TYR A 94 9.65 -18.61 3.17
N LYS A 95 10.18 -19.20 2.10
CA LYS A 95 10.91 -20.48 2.19
C LYS A 95 12.18 -20.34 3.05
N ALA A 96 12.91 -19.23 2.88
CA ALA A 96 14.13 -18.90 3.61
C ALA A 96 13.90 -18.38 5.04
N ASP A 97 12.64 -18.12 5.41
CA ASP A 97 12.31 -17.74 6.78
C ASP A 97 12.17 -18.99 7.65
N THR A 98 13.08 -19.12 8.62
CA THR A 98 13.11 -20.20 9.60
C THR A 98 12.07 -20.01 10.69
N GLU A 99 11.68 -18.77 10.99
CA GLU A 99 10.66 -18.47 12.02
C GLU A 99 9.24 -18.73 11.51
N LYS A 100 9.08 -18.94 10.19
CA LYS A 100 7.78 -19.14 9.53
C LYS A 100 6.78 -18.07 9.91
N ALA A 101 7.21 -16.81 9.93
CA ALA A 101 6.32 -15.68 10.11
C ALA A 101 5.25 -15.68 9.01
N ARG A 102 4.00 -15.41 9.41
CA ARG A 102 2.88 -15.37 8.47
C ARG A 102 2.79 -14.00 7.82
N HIS A 103 2.76 -13.98 6.50
CA HIS A 103 2.62 -12.77 5.70
C HIS A 103 1.30 -12.77 4.92
N ILE A 104 0.85 -11.56 4.56
CA ILE A 104 -0.27 -11.32 3.64
C ILE A 104 0.30 -10.49 2.50
N GLY A 105 -0.05 -10.85 1.26
CA GLY A 105 0.42 -10.15 0.07
C GLY A 105 -0.10 -10.81 -1.19
N PHE A 106 0.67 -10.75 -2.26
CA PHE A 106 0.30 -11.27 -3.57
C PHE A 106 1.42 -12.13 -4.15
N ILE A 107 1.09 -12.98 -5.11
CA ILE A 107 2.04 -13.72 -5.93
C ILE A 107 2.23 -12.92 -7.22
N ALA A 108 3.47 -12.51 -7.53
CA ALA A 108 3.77 -11.68 -8.68
C ALA A 108 3.39 -12.36 -10.02
N GLU A 109 3.46 -13.68 -10.06
CA GLU A 109 3.05 -14.50 -11.21
C GLU A 109 1.54 -14.60 -11.41
N ASP A 110 0.73 -14.27 -10.40
CA ASP A 110 -0.72 -14.43 -10.44
C ASP A 110 -1.47 -13.09 -10.56
N VAL A 111 -0.75 -11.96 -10.54
CA VAL A 111 -1.35 -10.61 -10.64
C VAL A 111 -1.12 -9.96 -12.02
N PRO A 112 -1.88 -8.92 -12.36
CA PRO A 112 -1.67 -8.14 -13.59
C PRO A 112 -0.27 -7.55 -13.70
N MET A 113 0.25 -7.45 -14.93
CA MET A 113 1.62 -6.97 -15.19
C MET A 113 1.88 -5.55 -14.67
N LEU A 114 0.85 -4.69 -14.62
CA LEU A 114 0.99 -3.29 -14.18
C LEU A 114 1.53 -3.14 -12.75
N VAL A 115 1.37 -4.16 -11.90
CA VAL A 115 1.82 -4.13 -10.50
C VAL A 115 2.97 -5.11 -10.19
N ALA A 116 3.39 -5.88 -11.19
CA ALA A 116 4.45 -6.86 -11.08
C ALA A 116 5.72 -6.36 -11.77
N THR A 117 6.88 -6.81 -11.29
CA THR A 117 8.14 -6.59 -12.02
C THR A 117 8.11 -7.32 -13.37
N PRO A 118 8.95 -6.91 -14.35
CA PRO A 118 8.96 -7.55 -15.68
C PRO A 118 9.23 -9.05 -15.67
N ASP A 119 10.01 -9.55 -14.71
CA ASP A 119 10.30 -10.98 -14.53
C ASP A 119 9.20 -11.74 -13.76
N ARG A 120 8.16 -11.04 -13.31
CA ARG A 120 7.07 -11.54 -12.47
C ARG A 120 7.56 -12.19 -11.16
N LYS A 121 8.67 -11.73 -10.59
CA LYS A 121 9.21 -12.22 -9.29
C LYS A 121 9.16 -11.22 -8.16
N GLY A 122 8.77 -9.99 -8.45
CA GLY A 122 8.61 -8.90 -7.49
C GLY A 122 7.33 -8.13 -7.73
N LEU A 123 6.98 -7.32 -6.74
CA LEU A 123 5.83 -6.42 -6.78
C LEU A 123 6.31 -5.02 -6.44
N SER A 124 5.72 -4.01 -7.06
CA SER A 124 5.88 -2.63 -6.65
C SER A 124 4.74 -2.25 -5.71
N PRO A 125 5.00 -2.00 -4.41
CA PRO A 125 3.95 -1.55 -3.50
C PRO A 125 3.34 -0.21 -3.94
N MET A 126 4.13 0.65 -4.59
CA MET A 126 3.64 1.95 -5.06
C MET A 126 2.71 1.84 -6.26
N ASP A 127 2.92 0.86 -7.14
CA ASP A 127 2.04 0.65 -8.31
C ASP A 127 0.67 0.14 -7.83
N ILE A 128 0.66 -0.78 -6.85
CA ILE A 128 -0.58 -1.24 -6.20
C ILE A 128 -1.31 -0.08 -5.52
N VAL A 129 -0.60 0.79 -4.78
CA VAL A 129 -1.19 1.96 -4.11
C VAL A 129 -1.77 2.94 -5.14
N GLY A 130 -1.10 3.15 -6.27
CA GLY A 130 -1.61 3.98 -7.37
C GLY A 130 -2.94 3.46 -7.91
N VAL A 131 -3.03 2.15 -8.18
CA VAL A 131 -4.26 1.48 -8.63
C VAL A 131 -5.37 1.62 -7.58
N LEU A 132 -5.10 1.28 -6.32
CA LEU A 132 -6.08 1.35 -5.24
C LEU A 132 -6.60 2.79 -5.04
N THR A 133 -5.72 3.79 -5.16
CA THR A 133 -6.11 5.19 -5.05
C THR A 133 -7.11 5.57 -6.15
N LYS A 134 -6.84 5.18 -7.40
CA LYS A 134 -7.74 5.47 -8.52
C LYS A 134 -9.10 4.78 -8.37
N VAL A 135 -9.12 3.53 -7.92
CA VAL A 135 -10.38 2.82 -7.68
C VAL A 135 -11.18 3.47 -6.55
N VAL A 136 -10.54 3.85 -5.44
CA VAL A 136 -11.22 4.52 -4.33
C VAL A 136 -11.80 5.88 -4.76
N GLN A 137 -11.09 6.63 -5.61
CA GLN A 137 -11.62 7.87 -6.20
C GLN A 137 -12.89 7.61 -7.04
N GLU A 138 -12.89 6.58 -7.89
CA GLU A 138 -14.06 6.20 -8.70
C GLU A 138 -15.24 5.75 -7.83
N GLN A 139 -14.96 4.94 -6.81
CA GLN A 139 -15.97 4.51 -5.85
C GLN A 139 -16.58 5.68 -5.09
N GLN A 140 -15.77 6.66 -4.68
CA GLN A 140 -16.25 7.88 -4.01
C GLN A 140 -17.19 8.68 -4.92
N GLN A 141 -16.88 8.79 -6.21
CA GLN A 141 -17.74 9.46 -7.18
C GLN A 141 -19.08 8.73 -7.35
N THR A 142 -19.03 7.40 -7.47
CA THR A 142 -20.24 6.56 -7.56
C THR A 142 -21.13 6.70 -6.32
N ILE A 143 -20.53 6.68 -5.12
CA ILE A 143 -21.25 6.86 -3.85
C ILE A 143 -21.97 8.21 -3.82
N MET A 144 -21.31 9.29 -4.26
CA MET A 144 -21.93 10.62 -4.29
C MET A 144 -23.14 10.66 -5.22
N THR A 145 -23.04 10.08 -6.41
CA THR A 145 -24.16 9.98 -7.36
C THR A 145 -25.32 9.18 -6.77
N LEU A 146 -25.05 8.00 -6.21
CA LEU A 146 -26.09 7.15 -5.60
C LEU A 146 -26.78 7.85 -4.42
N VAL A 147 -26.05 8.59 -3.59
CA VAL A 147 -26.63 9.36 -2.49
C VAL A 147 -27.59 10.45 -3.00
N GLN A 148 -27.26 11.13 -4.08
CA GLN A 148 -28.13 12.13 -4.71
C GLN A 148 -29.40 11.49 -5.28
N GLU A 149 -29.26 10.37 -5.99
CA GLU A 149 -30.41 9.64 -6.53
C GLU A 149 -31.35 9.14 -5.44
N VAL A 150 -30.80 8.57 -4.36
CA VAL A 150 -31.58 8.15 -3.19
C VAL A 150 -32.32 9.32 -2.56
N LYS A 151 -31.71 10.51 -2.47
CA LYS A 151 -32.38 11.71 -1.95
C LYS A 151 -33.56 12.12 -2.83
N LEU A 152 -33.34 12.20 -4.15
CA LEU A 152 -34.39 12.56 -5.10
C LEU A 152 -35.55 11.56 -5.08
N LEU A 153 -35.25 10.26 -5.04
CA LEU A 153 -36.27 9.22 -4.97
C LEU A 153 -37.07 9.33 -3.67
N LYS A 154 -36.42 9.63 -2.53
CA LYS A 154 -37.13 9.85 -1.25
C LYS A 154 -38.04 11.06 -1.29
N GLU A 155 -37.67 12.14 -1.97
CA GLU A 155 -38.50 13.33 -2.13
C GLU A 155 -39.73 13.02 -2.99
N LYS A 156 -39.53 12.39 -4.16
CA LYS A 156 -40.63 11.95 -5.04
C LYS A 156 -41.61 11.01 -4.34
N CYS A 157 -41.09 10.06 -3.54
CA CYS A 157 -41.96 9.17 -2.77
C CYS A 157 -42.83 9.92 -1.75
N ARG A 158 -42.30 10.96 -1.09
CA ARG A 158 -43.10 11.80 -0.18
C ARG A 158 -44.20 12.54 -0.93
N GLU A 159 -43.86 13.16 -2.05
CA GLU A 159 -44.84 13.88 -2.88
C GLU A 159 -45.98 12.96 -3.35
N LEU A 160 -45.66 11.73 -3.77
CA LEU A 160 -46.66 10.75 -4.18
C LEU A 160 -47.57 10.32 -3.02
N VAL A 161 -47.02 10.14 -1.82
CA VAL A 161 -47.81 9.82 -0.63
C VAL A 161 -48.75 10.98 -0.28
N ASP A 162 -48.26 12.22 -0.33
CA ASP A 162 -49.07 13.42 -0.08
C ASP A 162 -50.18 13.59 -1.11
N LEU A 163 -49.90 13.36 -2.40
CA LEU A 163 -50.89 13.37 -3.47
C LEU A 163 -51.97 12.31 -3.25
N LYS A 164 -51.57 11.08 -2.89
CA LYS A 164 -52.52 10.01 -2.59
C LYS A 164 -53.43 10.34 -1.41
N ASN A 165 -52.87 10.94 -0.35
CA ASN A 165 -53.64 11.35 0.82
C ASN A 165 -54.64 12.47 0.49
N ARG A 166 -54.29 13.40 -0.42
CA ARG A 166 -55.21 14.46 -0.89
C ARG A 166 -56.31 13.95 -1.82
N ALA A 167 -56.05 12.85 -2.54
CA ALA A 167 -56.98 12.28 -3.50
C ALA A 167 -57.94 11.24 -2.88
N ASP A 168 -57.82 10.92 -1.57
CA ASP A 168 -58.72 9.97 -0.90
C ASP A 168 -60.10 10.62 -0.65
N PRO A 169 -61.19 10.17 -1.32
CA PRO A 169 -62.51 10.75 -1.15
C PRO A 169 -63.10 10.56 0.26
N ARG A 170 -62.51 9.73 1.12
CA ARG A 170 -62.94 9.57 2.52
C ARG A 170 -62.52 10.72 3.44
N SER A 171 -61.62 11.62 3.00
CA SER A 171 -61.19 12.78 3.79
C SER A 171 -62.03 14.04 3.57
N ASN A 172 -63.02 14.02 2.67
CA ASN A 172 -63.94 15.12 2.48
C ASN A 172 -65.29 14.77 3.13
N PRO A 173 -65.66 15.36 4.28
CA PRO A 173 -66.97 15.12 4.87
C PRO A 173 -68.01 15.76 3.94
N ILE A 174 -68.64 14.93 3.10
CA ILE A 174 -69.83 15.35 2.38
C ILE A 174 -70.91 15.53 3.44
N PHE A 175 -71.39 16.76 3.55
CA PHE A 175 -72.53 17.21 4.33
C PHE A 175 -73.70 16.21 4.27
N SER A 176 -74.31 15.95 5.42
CA SER A 176 -75.70 15.52 5.47
C SER A 176 -76.38 16.20 6.66
N ASP A 177 -77.44 16.94 6.31
CA ASP A 177 -78.44 17.68 7.07
C ASP A 177 -78.88 17.08 8.43
#